data_AF-Q4T6H7-F1
#
_entry.id   AF-Q4T6H7-F1
#
_cell.length_a   1.000
_cell.length_b   1.000
_cell.length_c   1.000
_cell.angle_alpha   90.00
_cell.angle_beta   90.00
_cell.angle_gamma   90.00
#
_symmetry.space_group_name_H-M   'P 1'
#
loop_
_entity.id
_entity.type
_entity.pdbx_description
1 polymer ?
#
loop_
_entity_poly.entity_id
_entity_poly.type
_entity_poly.pdbx_seq_one_letter_code
_entity_poly.pdbx_strand_id
1 'polypeptide(L)'
;VYFRYPSPAAGEADQRSLSHQLVQCVYKKTSYPSPIQLLKGVGTKCWAPDAEYALHSVYQGGLFELRAGDELFVSVSSPTMVNADDSSSYFGAFRLDL
;
A
#
# COMPACT_ATOMS: atom_id res chain seq x y z
N VAL A 1 -5.36 -0.92 2.35
CA VAL A 1 -4.33 -1.98 2.32
C VAL A 1 -3.63 -2.03 3.67
N TYR A 2 -3.51 -3.20 4.28
CA TYR A 2 -2.76 -3.37 5.51
C TYR A 2 -1.37 -3.95 5.26
N PHE A 3 -0.38 -3.38 5.92
CA PHE A 3 0.98 -3.88 5.99
C PHE A 3 1.20 -4.50 7.38
N ARG A 4 1.58 -5.76 7.42
CA ARG A 4 1.89 -6.53 8.62
C ARG A 4 3.38 -6.86 8.63
N TYR A 5 4.07 -6.41 9.67
CA TYR A 5 5.47 -6.76 9.90
C TYR A 5 5.58 -7.91 10.90
N PRO A 6 6.41 -8.92 10.62
CA PRO A 6 6.75 -9.93 11.62
C PRO A 6 7.60 -9.29 12.73
N SER A 7 7.45 -9.78 13.97
CA SER A 7 8.42 -9.49 15.04
C SER A 7 9.83 -9.84 14.55
N PRO A 8 10.86 -9.02 14.83
CA PRO A 8 12.23 -9.49 14.68
C PRO A 8 12.39 -10.73 15.58
N ALA A 9 12.79 -11.86 14.99
CA ALA A 9 13.03 -13.07 15.76
C ALA A 9 14.18 -12.81 16.74
N ALA A 10 14.08 -13.37 17.96
CA ALA A 10 15.13 -13.31 18.98
C ALA A 10 16.42 -13.98 18.45
N GLY A 11 17.26 -13.21 17.75
CA GLY A 11 18.47 -13.70 17.08
C GLY A 11 18.95 -12.81 15.93
N GLU A 12 18.06 -12.02 15.31
CA GLU A 12 18.45 -11.09 14.24
C GLU A 12 18.79 -9.71 14.83
N ALA A 13 19.95 -9.64 15.49
CA ALA A 13 20.46 -8.44 16.16
C ALA A 13 20.80 -7.25 15.23
N ASP A 14 20.49 -7.34 13.93
CA ASP A 14 20.91 -6.36 12.90
C ASP A 14 19.75 -5.55 12.27
N GLN A 15 18.49 -5.79 12.66
CA GLN A 15 17.33 -5.01 12.16
C GLN A 15 17.03 -3.75 12.98
N ARG A 16 17.86 -3.41 13.98
CA ARG A 16 17.64 -2.35 14.98
C ARG A 16 17.51 -0.91 14.44
N SER A 17 17.62 -0.70 13.13
CA SER A 17 17.65 0.65 12.52
C SER A 17 16.98 0.75 11.15
N LEU A 18 16.17 -0.23 10.72
CA LEU A 18 15.51 -0.15 9.41
C LEU A 18 14.25 0.73 9.52
N SER A 19 14.35 1.97 9.03
CA SER A 19 13.17 2.80 8.78
C SER A 19 12.36 2.14 7.67
N HIS A 20 11.16 1.67 8.01
CA HIS A 20 10.28 1.07 7.01
C HIS A 20 9.46 2.16 6.34
N GLN A 21 9.63 2.31 5.02
CA GLN A 21 8.77 3.15 4.21
C GLN A 21 7.62 2.33 3.63
N LEU A 22 6.43 2.65 4.10
CA LEU A 22 5.17 2.18 3.57
C LEU A 22 4.77 3.09 2.42
N VAL A 23 4.72 2.55 1.20
CA VAL A 23 4.18 3.27 0.05
C VAL A 23 3.08 2.43 -0.55
N GLN A 24 1.92 3.05 -0.76
CA GLN A 24 0.85 2.54 -1.61
C GLN A 24 0.59 3.58 -2.69
N CYS A 25 0.52 3.15 -3.94
CA CYS A 25 0.11 3.99 -5.06
C CYS A 25 -1.03 3.34 -5.82
N VAL A 26 -1.96 4.17 -6.33
CA VAL A 26 -2.97 3.75 -7.30
C VAL A 26 -2.63 4.41 -8.63
N TYR A 27 -2.56 3.61 -9.69
CA TYR A 27 -2.20 4.05 -11.02
C TYR A 27 -3.33 3.80 -12.01
N LYS A 28 -3.34 4.64 -13.05
CA LYS A 28 -4.17 4.49 -14.25
C LYS A 28 -3.29 4.28 -15.46
N LYS A 29 -3.47 3.15 -16.14
CA LYS A 29 -2.87 2.90 -17.45
C LYS A 29 -3.90 3.22 -18.53
N THR A 30 -3.45 3.91 -19.55
CA THR A 30 -4.26 4.34 -20.70
C THR A 30 -3.48 3.99 -21.98
N SER A 31 -3.86 4.56 -23.13
CA SER A 31 -3.02 4.52 -24.33
C SER A 31 -1.72 5.32 -24.20
N TYR A 32 -1.58 6.14 -23.15
CA TYR A 32 -0.34 6.85 -22.86
C TYR A 32 0.77 5.87 -22.44
N PRO A 33 2.03 6.05 -22.91
CA PRO A 33 3.09 5.06 -22.70
C PRO A 33 3.43 4.74 -21.24
N SER A 34 3.25 5.70 -20.33
CA SER A 34 3.53 5.52 -18.90
C SER A 34 2.24 5.56 -18.06
N PRO A 35 2.14 4.73 -17.00
CA PRO A 35 1.03 4.83 -16.07
C PRO A 35 0.98 6.17 -15.35
N ILE A 36 -0.23 6.71 -15.18
CA ILE A 36 -0.52 7.96 -14.48
C ILE A 36 -0.78 7.65 -13.01
N GLN A 37 -0.03 8.26 -12.08
CA GLN A 37 -0.27 8.09 -10.64
C GLN A 37 -1.49 8.92 -10.21
N LEU A 38 -2.56 8.25 -9.76
CA LEU A 38 -3.77 8.90 -9.27
C LEU A 38 -3.67 9.25 -7.79
N LEU A 39 -3.19 8.30 -6.98
CA LEU A 39 -3.11 8.42 -5.53
C LEU A 39 -1.76 7.88 -5.04
N LYS A 40 -1.19 8.50 -4.01
CA LYS A 40 0.02 8.03 -3.31
C LYS A 40 -0.10 8.26 -1.81
N GLY A 41 0.01 7.19 -1.05
CA GLY A 41 -0.02 7.16 0.40
C GLY A 41 1.34 6.72 0.89
N VAL A 42 1.95 7.51 1.78
CA VAL A 42 3.28 7.22 2.33
C VAL A 42 3.21 7.27 3.84
N GLY A 43 3.81 6.28 4.49
CA GLY A 43 4.05 6.27 5.92
C GLY A 43 5.50 5.89 6.19
N THR A 44 6.20 6.67 7.02
CA THR A 44 7.48 6.27 7.59
C THR A 44 7.27 5.94 9.05
N LYS A 45 7.84 4.82 9.49
CA LYS A 45 7.73 4.38 10.88
C LYS A 45 9.08 3.94 11.41
N CYS A 46 9.39 4.43 12.60
CA CYS A 46 10.46 3.93 13.44
C CYS A 46 9.80 3.07 14.51
N TRP A 47 10.07 1.77 14.50
CA TRP A 47 9.55 0.86 15.51
C TRP A 47 10.36 0.98 16.79
N ALA A 48 9.68 0.89 17.94
CA ALA A 48 10.37 0.67 19.19
C ALA A 48 11.05 -0.72 19.14
N PRO A 49 12.22 -0.91 19.77
CA PRO A 49 12.96 -2.17 19.72
C PRO A 49 12.19 -3.41 20.19
N ASP A 50 11.14 -3.22 20.99
CA ASP A 50 10.29 -4.22 21.63
C ASP A 50 8.90 -4.35 20.97
N ALA A 51 8.68 -3.73 19.81
CA ALA A 51 7.41 -3.85 19.10
C ALA A 51 7.21 -5.28 18.55
N GLU A 52 6.32 -6.06 19.16
CA GLU A 52 6.07 -7.46 18.76
C GLU A 52 5.29 -7.59 17.44
N TYR A 53 4.35 -6.68 17.17
CA TYR A 53 3.55 -6.70 15.93
C TYR A 53 3.17 -5.29 15.51
N ALA A 54 3.52 -4.91 14.28
CA ALA A 54 3.11 -3.65 13.68
C ALA A 54 2.15 -3.91 12.51
N LEU A 55 0.89 -3.47 12.66
CA LEU A 55 -0.14 -3.50 11.62
C LEU A 55 -0.52 -2.08 11.24
N HIS A 56 -0.35 -1.73 9.96
CA HIS A 56 -0.59 -0.39 9.46
C HIS A 56 -1.47 -0.39 8.23
N SER A 57 -2.57 0.33 8.27
CA SER A 57 -3.38 0.61 7.09
C SER A 57 -2.91 1.87 6.36
N VAL A 58 -2.94 1.78 5.03
CA VAL A 58 -3.04 2.93 4.15
C VAL A 58 -4.41 2.87 3.49
N TYR A 59 -5.18 3.95 3.64
CA TYR A 59 -6.51 4.10 3.05
C TYR A 59 -6.52 5.34 2.17
N GLN A 60 -6.97 5.18 0.93
CA GLN A 60 -6.97 6.24 -0.07
C GLN A 60 -8.26 6.18 -0.88
N GLY A 61 -8.75 7.33 -1.31
CA GLY A 61 -9.90 7.45 -2.18
C GLY A 61 -9.87 8.78 -2.91
N GLY A 62 -10.52 8.83 -4.06
CA GLY A 62 -10.63 10.04 -4.88
C GLY A 62 -11.60 9.85 -6.04
N LEU A 63 -12.02 10.97 -6.63
CA LEU A 63 -12.84 11.00 -7.83
C LEU A 63 -11.95 11.23 -9.05
N PHE A 64 -12.05 10.37 -10.05
CA PHE A 64 -11.26 10.43 -11.25
C PHE A 64 -12.11 10.13 -12.48
N GLU A 65 -11.85 10.84 -13.58
CA GLU A 65 -12.42 10.48 -14.88
C GLU A 65 -11.70 9.24 -15.44
N LEU A 66 -12.50 8.23 -15.76
CA LEU A 66 -12.05 6.99 -16.41
C LEU A 66 -12.76 6.85 -17.75
N ARG A 67 -12.02 6.37 -18.74
CA ARG A 67 -12.55 6.05 -20.07
C ARG A 67 -12.62 4.54 -20.27
N ALA A 68 -13.44 4.12 -21.22
CA ALA A 68 -13.48 2.72 -21.62
C ALA A 68 -12.07 2.27 -22.07
N GLY A 69 -11.59 1.18 -21.47
CA GLY A 69 -10.24 0.66 -21.71
C GLY A 69 -9.14 1.20 -20.78
N ASP A 70 -9.43 2.17 -19.91
CA ASP A 70 -8.49 2.53 -18.84
C ASP A 70 -8.37 1.36 -17.84
N GLU A 71 -7.14 0.99 -17.48
CA GLU A 71 -6.86 -0.04 -16.47
C GLU A 71 -6.41 0.62 -15.17
N LEU A 72 -6.87 0.13 -14.02
CA LEU A 72 -6.41 0.57 -12.71
C LEU A 72 -5.61 -0.53 -12.01
N PHE A 73 -4.55 -0.15 -11.33
CA PHE A 73 -3.76 -1.08 -10.52
C PHE A 73 -3.15 -0.41 -9.29
N VAL A 74 -2.84 -1.24 -8.29
CA VAL A 74 -2.22 -0.83 -7.03
C VAL A 74 -0.78 -1.34 -6.98
N SER A 75 0.13 -0.48 -6.53
CA SER A 75 1.50 -0.87 -6.22
C SER A 75 1.81 -0.59 -4.75
N VAL A 76 2.62 -1.43 -4.14
CA VAL A 76 3.07 -1.28 -2.75
C VAL A 76 4.60 -1.40 -2.66
N SER A 77 5.22 -0.76 -1.66
CA SER A 77 6.68 -0.82 -1.44
C SER A 77 7.18 -2.20 -1.01
N SER A 78 6.33 -3.01 -0.36
CA SER A 78 6.71 -4.34 0.15
C SER A 78 5.53 -5.32 0.04
N PRO A 79 5.37 -5.99 -1.12
CA PRO A 79 4.26 -6.93 -1.34
C PRO A 79 4.21 -8.08 -0.33
N THR A 80 5.37 -8.57 0.11
CA THR A 80 5.50 -9.64 1.12
C THR A 80 4.98 -9.25 2.50
N MET A 81 4.84 -7.94 2.77
CA MET A 81 4.32 -7.40 4.02
C MET A 81 2.83 -7.10 3.93
N VAL A 82 2.18 -7.25 2.78
CA VAL A 82 0.74 -7.00 2.67
C VAL A 82 -0.04 -8.14 3.30
N ASN A 83 -0.95 -7.81 4.20
CA ASN A 83 -1.90 -8.79 4.72
C ASN A 83 -2.90 -9.15 3.61
N ALA A 84 -2.87 -10.41 3.17
CA ALA A 84 -3.65 -10.93 2.05
C ALA A 84 -5.10 -11.31 2.41
N ASP A 85 -5.52 -11.08 3.66
CA ASP A 85 -6.89 -11.33 4.07
C ASP A 85 -7.87 -10.37 3.36
N ASP A 86 -8.86 -10.93 2.67
CA ASP A 86 -9.84 -10.22 1.83
C ASP A 86 -10.65 -9.19 2.62
N SER A 87 -10.85 -9.40 3.92
CA SER A 87 -11.55 -8.45 4.79
C SER A 87 -10.66 -7.25 5.19
N SER A 88 -9.34 -7.37 4.98
CA SER A 88 -8.37 -6.37 5.40
C SER A 88 -7.85 -5.53 4.22
N SER A 89 -7.47 -6.15 3.11
CA SER A 89 -6.82 -5.46 1.99
C SER A 89 -7.65 -5.57 0.72
N TYR A 90 -8.26 -4.47 0.33
CA TYR A 90 -9.17 -4.40 -0.82
C TYR A 90 -8.84 -3.21 -1.73
N PHE A 91 -9.30 -3.31 -2.98
CA PHE A 91 -9.27 -2.25 -3.99
C PHE A 91 -10.59 -2.28 -4.76
N GLY A 92 -11.19 -1.11 -4.99
CA GLY A 92 -12.48 -1.02 -5.64
C GLY A 92 -12.76 0.36 -6.19
N ALA A 93 -13.74 0.43 -7.08
CA ALA A 93 -14.25 1.65 -7.67
C ALA A 93 -15.75 1.49 -7.94
N PHE A 94 -16.46 2.61 -7.99
CA PHE A 94 -17.86 2.67 -8.40
C PHE A 94 -18.07 3.91 -9.26
N ARG A 95 -19.08 3.86 -10.13
CA ARG A 95 -19.46 5.00 -10.96
C ARG A 95 -20.38 5.92 -10.16
N LEU A 96 -20.14 7.22 -10.23
CA LEU A 96 -21.11 8.22 -9.79
C LEU A 96 -22.07 8.53 -10.94
N ASP A 97 -23.37 8.44 -10.67
CA ASP A 97 -24.39 9.00 -11.53
C ASP A 97 -24.70 10.40 -10.96
N LEU A 98 -24.12 11.43 -11.58
CA LEU A 98 -24.27 12.85 -11.22
C LEU A 98 -25.31 13.54 -12.10
#